data_AF-A0A1H7N2C1-F1
#
_entry.id   AF-A0A1H7N2C1-F1
#
_cell.length_a   1.000
_cell.length_b   1.000
_cell.length_c   1.000
_cell.angle_alpha   90.00
_cell.angle_beta   90.00
_cell.angle_gamma   90.00
#
_symmetry.space_group_name_H-M   'P 1'
#
loop_
_entity.id
_entity.type
_entity.pdbx_description
1 polymer ?
#
loop_
_entity_poly.entity_id
_entity_poly.type
_entity_poly.pdbx_seq_one_letter_code
_entity_poly.pdbx_strand_id
1 'polypeptide(L)'
;MHRPPTHTHQVLDGNRGTYDRLVDLVRTHAARGDVERVLRSATMAASYGWQAPTGLLSDPGLERLVVHAVRGGTPPTVDGRRDTGRVLHVLTEAYGTGGHTRLAWRWMDRDPRASDVVLTNQFAPVPEALVEVARSRGGRLHDLRTATSDLTSRVTALRTLVDRADLVVLHVHPNDAVALAAVNLPGPRPPVIYENHADHAYWLGVGAADLVCDLRPAASRLTLSRRGVSPERVGVLPLPLETPPSPVSPEELRAELGVRPDAVVAVAVSAEHKIAATWGRGMDQLLDRALAMSPRLAVVLVGPPATGVWERLAKRYPGRVFPTGEVPDPGPYYALADVYLDSYPTRAVTSVLEAALLGLPVLTIVDMPEDSPAHIFQADSPGMAGLPRVRTREQYAVALRRLVDDPALRAREGAAARESVRRAHDGPEWLAAMERLYAQARALPACDVDDTPAVVEDRTYGAFLLGYTPTQTQSPPAEASGGPLGELFDDGLLADVFAVCNRDAGPSFTVRAAAGWEQHSEWTMRLLELAGAHPRLAVSLPFVTADDAHGTRSGAIVGALLAAIGQTPETCGDISVGPPPAPDGGPRLAGELRPAPGALDRLAGLLASPCWTPPAPPEPMPARAPVPTAPELSSVRSR
;
A
#
# COMPACT_ATOMS: atom_id res chain seq x y z
N MET A 1 -25.22 -2.89 14.10
CA MET A 1 -23.84 -3.34 14.35
C MET A 1 -23.11 -3.37 13.02
N HIS A 2 -22.05 -2.57 12.87
CA HIS A 2 -21.21 -2.56 11.67
C HIS A 2 -20.32 -3.79 11.72
N ARG A 3 -20.56 -4.77 10.84
CA ARG A 3 -19.78 -6.00 10.79
C ARG A 3 -19.14 -6.16 9.41
N PRO A 4 -17.84 -6.47 9.35
CA PRO A 4 -17.24 -6.89 8.09
C PRO A 4 -17.93 -8.16 7.57
N PRO A 5 -17.86 -8.43 6.25
CA PRO A 5 -18.34 -9.69 5.68
C PRO A 5 -17.74 -10.92 6.37
N THR A 6 -18.45 -12.06 6.35
CA THR A 6 -18.00 -13.28 7.05
C THR A 6 -16.72 -13.88 6.46
N HIS A 7 -16.49 -13.75 5.15
CA HIS A 7 -15.28 -14.24 4.47
C HIS A 7 -14.02 -13.42 4.81
N THR A 8 -14.18 -12.21 5.36
CA THR A 8 -13.08 -11.28 5.63
C THR A 8 -12.03 -11.88 6.56
N HIS A 9 -12.42 -12.68 7.56
CA HIS A 9 -11.47 -13.31 8.47
C HIS A 9 -10.61 -14.38 7.76
N GLN A 10 -11.20 -15.21 6.92
CA GLN A 10 -10.47 -16.24 6.17
C GLN A 10 -9.47 -15.61 5.18
N VAL A 11 -9.88 -14.53 4.49
CA VAL A 11 -8.99 -13.80 3.59
C VAL A 11 -7.86 -13.13 4.36
N LEU A 12 -8.16 -12.53 5.52
CA LEU A 12 -7.15 -11.92 6.40
C LEU A 12 -6.10 -12.95 6.88
N ASP A 13 -6.54 -14.16 7.23
CA ASP A 13 -5.64 -15.27 7.59
C ASP A 13 -4.77 -15.71 6.42
N GLY A 14 -5.34 -15.83 5.22
CA GLY A 14 -4.58 -16.10 3.99
C GLY A 14 -3.55 -15.01 3.71
N ASN A 15 -3.95 -13.74 3.82
CA ASN A 15 -3.06 -12.59 3.65
C ASN A 15 -1.92 -12.63 4.64
N ARG A 16 -2.21 -12.89 5.91
CA ARG A 16 -1.19 -12.96 6.94
C ARG A 16 -0.20 -14.10 6.70
N GLY A 17 -0.69 -15.30 6.35
CA GLY A 17 0.16 -16.45 6.04
C GLY A 17 1.10 -16.20 4.85
N THR A 18 0.61 -15.58 3.78
CA THR A 18 1.46 -15.21 2.63
C THR A 18 2.49 -14.15 3.01
N TYR A 19 2.08 -13.12 3.75
CA TYR A 19 3.00 -12.08 4.23
C TYR A 19 4.12 -12.63 5.12
N ASP A 20 3.79 -13.50 6.09
CA ASP A 20 4.78 -14.10 6.98
C ASP A 20 5.81 -14.94 6.20
N ARG A 21 5.37 -15.65 5.15
CA ARG A 21 6.27 -16.37 4.24
C ARG A 21 7.19 -15.44 3.46
N LEU A 22 6.70 -14.29 3.01
CA LEU A 22 7.55 -13.27 2.39
C LEU A 22 8.56 -12.68 3.38
N VAL A 23 8.19 -12.48 4.65
CA VAL A 23 9.15 -12.07 5.69
C VAL A 23 10.20 -13.15 5.98
N ASP A 24 9.82 -14.43 5.94
CA ASP A 24 10.77 -15.54 6.07
C ASP A 24 11.78 -15.60 4.91
N LEU A 25 11.36 -15.22 3.71
CA LEU A 25 12.25 -15.04 2.56
C LEU A 25 13.30 -13.95 2.84
N VAL A 26 12.87 -12.79 3.35
CA VAL A 26 13.79 -11.72 3.77
C VAL A 26 14.78 -12.23 4.83
N ARG A 27 14.28 -12.96 5.84
CA ARG A 27 15.12 -13.53 6.90
C ARG A 27 16.15 -14.51 6.35
N THR A 28 15.77 -15.32 5.37
CA THR A 28 16.66 -16.27 4.71
C THR A 28 17.79 -15.55 3.96
N HIS A 29 17.48 -14.47 3.24
CA HIS A 29 18.51 -13.65 2.59
C HIS A 29 19.42 -12.91 3.59
N ALA A 30 18.84 -12.38 4.67
CA ALA A 30 19.60 -11.72 5.73
C ALA A 30 20.60 -12.67 6.40
N ALA A 31 20.18 -13.90 6.71
CA ALA A 31 21.06 -14.92 7.29
C ALA A 31 22.24 -15.31 6.39
N ARG A 32 22.11 -15.08 5.07
CA ARG A 32 23.16 -15.33 4.07
C ARG A 32 24.03 -14.10 3.80
N GLY A 33 23.73 -12.96 4.41
CA GLY A 33 24.44 -11.69 4.17
C GLY A 33 24.18 -11.08 2.79
N ASP A 34 23.12 -11.50 2.09
CA ASP A 34 22.78 -10.98 0.75
C ASP A 34 21.93 -9.71 0.87
N VAL A 35 22.60 -8.57 1.02
CA VAL A 35 21.98 -7.26 1.22
C VAL A 35 21.02 -6.90 0.09
N GLU A 36 21.42 -7.16 -1.16
CA GLU A 36 20.61 -6.84 -2.33
C GLU A 36 19.31 -7.64 -2.31
N ARG A 37 19.39 -8.96 -2.05
CA ARG A 37 18.18 -9.78 -1.95
C ARG A 37 17.33 -9.42 -0.73
N VAL A 38 17.91 -8.98 0.39
CA VAL A 38 17.15 -8.44 1.53
C VAL A 38 16.31 -7.23 1.09
N LEU A 39 16.91 -6.25 0.42
CA LEU A 39 16.20 -5.05 -0.03
C LEU A 39 15.09 -5.38 -1.02
N ARG A 40 15.35 -6.29 -1.97
CA ARG A 40 14.36 -6.70 -2.97
C ARG A 40 13.18 -7.43 -2.33
N SER A 41 13.47 -8.46 -1.53
CA SER A 41 12.43 -9.25 -0.86
C SER A 41 11.64 -8.44 0.17
N ALA A 42 12.27 -7.50 0.88
CA ALA A 42 11.57 -6.59 1.80
C ALA A 42 10.65 -5.62 1.07
N THR A 43 11.08 -5.05 -0.07
CA THR A 43 10.22 -4.23 -0.95
C THR A 43 8.97 -5.01 -1.36
N MET A 44 9.14 -6.28 -1.73
CA MET A 44 8.04 -7.16 -2.11
C MET A 44 7.11 -7.50 -0.93
N ALA A 45 7.66 -7.87 0.23
CA ALA A 45 6.88 -8.15 1.44
C ALA A 45 6.05 -6.94 1.87
N ALA A 46 6.64 -5.75 1.85
CA ALA A 46 5.94 -4.51 2.17
C ALA A 46 4.90 -4.12 1.12
N SER A 47 5.19 -4.35 -0.16
CA SER A 47 4.20 -4.17 -1.24
C SER A 47 3.01 -5.10 -1.04
N TYR A 48 3.25 -6.34 -0.59
CA TYR A 48 2.18 -7.26 -0.23
C TYR A 48 1.36 -6.74 0.97
N GLY A 49 2.01 -6.30 2.06
CA GLY A 49 1.33 -5.74 3.23
C GLY A 49 0.45 -4.52 2.90
N TRP A 50 0.89 -3.69 1.95
CA TRP A 50 0.11 -2.56 1.42
C TRP A 50 -1.11 -3.02 0.60
N GLN A 51 -0.93 -3.97 -0.31
CA GLN A 51 -1.99 -4.41 -1.23
C GLN A 51 -3.01 -5.33 -0.55
N ALA A 52 -2.59 -6.11 0.44
CA ALA A 52 -3.37 -7.16 1.07
C ALA A 52 -3.36 -6.95 2.59
N PRO A 53 -4.46 -6.45 3.19
CA PRO A 53 -4.52 -6.23 4.63
C PRO A 53 -4.18 -7.51 5.40
N THR A 54 -3.22 -7.43 6.31
CA THR A 54 -2.71 -8.55 7.15
C THR A 54 -3.08 -8.41 8.63
N GLY A 55 -3.72 -7.29 9.00
CA GLY A 55 -3.91 -6.90 10.40
C GLY A 55 -2.74 -6.12 10.98
N LEU A 56 -1.67 -5.94 10.20
CA LEU A 56 -0.53 -5.11 10.54
C LEU A 56 -0.62 -3.76 9.82
N LEU A 57 -0.20 -2.70 10.51
CA LEU A 57 0.07 -1.40 9.89
C LEU A 57 1.57 -1.17 9.70
N SER A 58 2.42 -1.77 10.52
CA SER A 58 3.87 -1.77 10.34
C SER A 58 4.45 -3.09 10.83
N ASP A 59 5.68 -3.37 10.43
CA ASP A 59 6.42 -4.55 10.88
C ASP A 59 7.85 -4.18 11.26
N PRO A 60 8.08 -3.75 12.52
CA PRO A 60 9.43 -3.48 13.02
C PRO A 60 10.38 -4.69 12.94
N GLY A 61 9.86 -5.92 12.87
CA GLY A 61 10.67 -7.12 12.65
C GLY A 61 11.27 -7.16 11.25
N LEU A 62 10.46 -6.88 10.23
CA LEU A 62 10.93 -6.72 8.85
C LEU A 62 11.89 -5.53 8.72
N GLU A 63 11.57 -4.40 9.36
CA GLU A 63 12.43 -3.22 9.32
C GLU A 63 13.82 -3.49 9.91
N ARG A 64 13.91 -4.23 11.03
CA ARG A 64 15.20 -4.67 11.59
C ARG A 64 16.02 -5.49 10.61
N LEU A 65 15.41 -6.42 9.88
CA LEU A 65 16.13 -7.22 8.87
C LEU A 65 16.76 -6.33 7.79
N VAL A 66 16.00 -5.34 7.29
CA VAL A 66 16.49 -4.39 6.29
C VAL A 66 17.64 -3.55 6.84
N VAL A 67 17.42 -2.94 7.99
CA VAL A 67 18.40 -2.02 8.60
C VAL A 67 19.67 -2.77 9.01
N HIS A 68 19.57 -3.91 9.68
CA HIS A 68 20.73 -4.68 10.11
C HIS A 68 21.56 -5.21 8.94
N ALA A 69 20.94 -5.51 7.79
CA ALA A 69 21.67 -5.91 6.59
C ALA A 69 22.58 -4.79 6.04
N VAL A 70 22.23 -3.51 6.25
CA VAL A 70 22.95 -2.36 5.67
C VAL A 70 23.71 -1.51 6.69
N ARG A 71 23.64 -1.85 7.98
CA ARG A 71 24.26 -1.09 9.09
C ARG A 71 25.79 -1.22 9.13
N GLY A 72 26.36 -2.21 8.46
CA GLY A 72 27.81 -2.35 8.34
C GLY A 72 28.42 -1.15 7.60
N GLY A 73 29.36 -0.45 8.24
CA GLY A 73 30.05 0.70 7.65
C GLY A 73 30.55 1.72 8.67
N THR A 74 31.27 2.74 8.20
CA THR A 74 31.63 3.90 9.03
C THR A 74 30.38 4.75 9.26
N PRO A 75 30.06 5.11 10.52
CA PRO A 75 28.98 6.05 10.81
C PRO A 75 29.14 7.33 9.97
N PRO A 76 28.05 7.87 9.40
CA PRO A 76 28.13 9.10 8.65
C PRO A 76 28.64 10.22 9.58
N THR A 77 29.53 11.06 9.08
CA THR A 77 30.03 12.22 9.84
C THR A 77 29.13 13.41 9.51
N VAL A 78 28.01 13.52 10.22
CA VAL A 78 27.06 14.61 10.04
C VAL A 78 27.11 15.58 11.21
N ASP A 79 27.12 16.87 10.89
CA ASP A 79 26.81 17.91 11.87
C ASP A 79 25.28 17.99 12.04
N GLY A 80 24.75 17.34 13.08
CA GLY A 80 23.32 17.37 13.40
C GLY A 80 22.80 18.77 13.79
N ARG A 81 23.68 19.76 13.97
CA ARG A 81 23.33 21.18 14.22
C ARG A 81 23.36 22.02 12.95
N ARG A 82 23.67 21.43 11.79
CA ARG A 82 23.72 22.14 10.52
C ARG A 82 22.34 22.74 10.20
N ASP A 83 22.37 24.01 9.85
CA ASP A 83 21.19 24.78 9.43
C ASP A 83 21.59 25.72 8.28
N THR A 84 22.03 25.12 7.18
CA THR A 84 22.35 25.81 5.92
C THR A 84 21.10 26.20 5.11
N GLY A 85 19.91 25.83 5.58
CA GLY A 85 18.64 26.02 4.91
C GLY A 85 18.41 25.04 3.77
N ARG A 86 18.81 23.76 3.90
CA ARG A 86 18.63 22.72 2.88
C ARG A 86 17.79 21.54 3.38
N VAL A 87 16.68 21.29 2.69
CA VAL A 87 15.76 20.17 2.95
C VAL A 87 15.85 19.16 1.80
N LEU A 88 15.99 17.88 2.13
CA LEU A 88 15.96 16.79 1.16
C LEU A 88 14.59 16.12 1.18
N HIS A 89 13.86 16.19 0.07
CA HIS A 89 12.60 15.48 -0.13
C HIS A 89 12.87 14.18 -0.87
N VAL A 90 12.51 13.05 -0.27
CA VAL A 90 12.70 11.73 -0.86
C VAL A 90 11.33 11.17 -1.25
N LEU A 91 11.14 10.85 -2.52
CA LEU A 91 9.97 10.15 -3.03
C LEU A 91 10.40 8.78 -3.57
N THR A 92 9.51 7.80 -3.51
CA THR A 92 9.75 6.55 -4.24
C THR A 92 9.61 6.78 -5.73
N GLU A 93 8.49 7.41 -6.11
CA GLU A 93 8.16 7.73 -7.49
C GLU A 93 7.28 8.99 -7.52
N ALA A 94 7.43 9.78 -8.57
CA ALA A 94 6.64 10.97 -8.88
C ALA A 94 5.82 10.75 -10.15
N TYR A 95 4.53 11.09 -10.15
CA TYR A 95 3.66 10.94 -11.33
C TYR A 95 2.60 12.05 -11.38
N GLY A 96 2.05 12.29 -12.58
CA GLY A 96 1.19 13.45 -12.84
C GLY A 96 -0.22 13.36 -12.25
N THR A 97 -0.67 12.16 -11.88
CA THR A 97 -2.01 11.90 -11.36
C THR A 97 -2.02 11.70 -9.86
N GLY A 98 -3.06 12.16 -9.16
CA GLY A 98 -3.22 11.91 -7.72
C GLY A 98 -2.58 12.97 -6.81
N GLY A 99 -2.81 12.81 -5.49
CA GLY A 99 -2.49 13.84 -4.50
C GLY A 99 -1.06 13.79 -3.95
N HIS A 100 -0.39 12.64 -4.00
CA HIS A 100 0.88 12.41 -3.31
C HIS A 100 2.05 13.26 -3.87
N THR A 101 2.31 13.20 -5.18
CA THR A 101 3.38 14.04 -5.78
C THR A 101 3.05 15.54 -5.65
N ARG A 102 1.76 15.89 -5.75
CA ARG A 102 1.27 17.27 -5.58
C ARG A 102 1.48 17.81 -4.18
N LEU A 103 1.32 16.97 -3.15
CA LEU A 103 1.63 17.30 -1.77
C LEU A 103 3.10 17.71 -1.65
N ALA A 104 4.02 16.89 -2.17
CA ALA A 104 5.46 17.12 -2.04
C ALA A 104 5.90 18.46 -2.65
N TRP A 105 5.55 18.74 -3.92
CA TRP A 105 5.98 20.00 -4.54
C TRP A 105 5.28 21.22 -3.91
N ARG A 106 4.05 21.09 -3.42
CA ARG A 106 3.34 22.20 -2.74
C ARG A 106 3.90 22.50 -1.36
N TRP A 107 4.44 21.50 -0.68
CA TRP A 107 5.21 21.68 0.55
C TRP A 107 6.50 22.45 0.22
N MET A 108 7.27 21.96 -0.74
CA MET A 108 8.52 22.60 -1.17
C MET A 108 8.32 24.04 -1.61
N ASP A 109 7.25 24.33 -2.36
CA ASP A 109 6.97 25.69 -2.83
C ASP A 109 6.57 26.64 -1.68
N ARG A 110 6.12 26.12 -0.55
CA ARG A 110 5.83 26.94 0.64
C ARG A 110 7.05 27.12 1.53
N ASP A 111 8.02 26.21 1.46
CA ASP A 111 9.25 26.30 2.24
C ASP A 111 10.23 27.29 1.59
N PRO A 112 10.68 28.36 2.29
CA PRO A 112 11.65 29.30 1.73
C PRO A 112 13.08 28.71 1.61
N ARG A 113 13.32 27.52 2.19
CA ARG A 113 14.62 26.84 2.15
C ARG A 113 14.90 26.24 0.78
N ALA A 114 16.16 25.85 0.58
CA ALA A 114 16.54 25.10 -0.60
C ALA A 114 16.03 23.66 -0.51
N SER A 115 15.46 23.15 -1.60
CA SER A 115 14.82 21.84 -1.64
C SER A 115 15.42 20.95 -2.73
N ASP A 116 16.15 19.91 -2.32
CA ASP A 116 16.56 18.84 -3.22
C ASP A 116 15.49 17.73 -3.24
N VAL A 117 15.34 17.06 -4.39
CA VAL A 117 14.41 15.95 -4.58
C VAL A 117 15.18 14.70 -4.97
N VAL A 118 14.84 13.57 -4.37
CA VAL A 118 15.36 12.26 -4.73
C VAL A 118 14.23 11.32 -5.04
N LEU A 119 14.32 10.62 -6.17
CA LEU A 119 13.40 9.57 -6.59
C LEU A 119 14.13 8.23 -6.44
N THR A 120 13.69 7.37 -5.52
CA THR A 120 14.37 6.09 -5.26
C THR A 120 14.05 5.02 -6.30
N ASN A 121 12.93 5.16 -7.01
CA ASN A 121 12.42 4.13 -7.92
C ASN A 121 11.45 4.66 -9.00
N GLN A 122 11.89 5.62 -9.81
CA GLN A 122 11.04 6.30 -10.80
C GLN A 122 10.68 5.43 -12.02
N PHE A 123 9.39 5.25 -12.35
CA PHE A 123 8.96 4.61 -13.61
C PHE A 123 8.23 5.57 -14.55
N ALA A 124 7.28 6.34 -14.01
CA ALA A 124 6.46 7.27 -14.77
C ALA A 124 7.25 8.51 -15.26
N PRO A 125 6.68 9.33 -16.17
CA PRO A 125 7.22 10.66 -16.42
C PRO A 125 7.16 11.54 -15.17
N VAL A 126 8.28 12.19 -14.84
CA VAL A 126 8.34 13.13 -13.72
C VAL A 126 7.55 14.39 -14.06
N PRO A 127 6.62 14.86 -13.19
CA PRO A 127 5.89 16.09 -13.43
C PRO A 127 6.79 17.33 -13.49
N GLU A 128 6.61 18.17 -14.52
CA GLU A 128 7.38 19.41 -14.69
C GLU A 128 7.28 20.34 -13.48
N ALA A 129 6.12 20.39 -12.82
CA ALA A 129 5.91 21.19 -11.61
C ALA A 129 6.87 20.81 -10.47
N LEU A 130 7.17 19.51 -10.30
CA LEU A 130 8.11 19.04 -9.28
C LEU A 130 9.55 19.48 -9.60
N VAL A 131 9.94 19.35 -10.87
CA VAL A 131 11.25 19.78 -11.37
C VAL A 131 11.42 21.29 -11.20
N GLU A 132 10.38 22.05 -11.54
CA GLU A 132 10.38 23.50 -11.47
C GLU A 132 10.52 24.00 -10.03
N VAL A 133 9.76 23.42 -9.10
CA VAL A 133 9.85 23.80 -7.69
C VAL A 133 11.22 23.46 -7.11
N ALA A 134 11.79 22.28 -7.38
CA ALA A 134 13.14 21.96 -6.93
C ALA A 134 14.17 22.98 -7.44
N ARG A 135 14.08 23.35 -8.72
CA ARG A 135 14.96 24.32 -9.38
C ARG A 135 14.79 25.74 -8.83
N SER A 136 13.55 26.20 -8.65
CA SER A 136 13.24 27.55 -8.14
C SER A 136 13.69 27.73 -6.70
N ARG A 137 13.71 26.64 -5.92
CA ARG A 137 14.29 26.57 -4.57
C ARG A 137 15.80 26.33 -4.57
N GLY A 138 16.48 26.38 -5.72
CA GLY A 138 17.94 26.23 -5.78
C GLY A 138 18.46 24.82 -5.44
N GLY A 139 17.60 23.81 -5.50
CA GLY A 139 17.96 22.40 -5.40
C GLY A 139 17.96 21.69 -6.74
N ARG A 140 18.06 20.36 -6.68
CA ARG A 140 18.12 19.48 -7.85
C ARG A 140 17.23 18.25 -7.65
N LEU A 141 16.82 17.66 -8.77
CA LEU A 141 16.17 16.37 -8.79
C LEU A 141 17.18 15.27 -9.14
N HIS A 142 17.17 14.19 -8.36
CA HIS A 142 18.03 13.03 -8.50
C HIS A 142 17.19 11.78 -8.71
N ASP A 143 17.33 11.12 -9.86
CA ASP A 143 16.70 9.82 -10.10
C ASP A 143 17.72 8.70 -9.85
N LEU A 144 17.53 7.97 -8.75
CA LEU A 144 18.47 6.90 -8.36
C LEU A 144 18.28 5.63 -9.17
N ARG A 145 17.08 5.40 -9.72
CA ARG A 145 16.80 4.22 -10.53
C ARG A 145 17.57 4.28 -11.84
N THR A 146 17.64 5.44 -12.48
CA THR A 146 18.41 5.62 -13.71
C THR A 146 19.91 5.75 -13.44
N ALA A 147 20.31 6.26 -12.27
CA ALA A 147 21.71 6.44 -11.91
C ALA A 147 22.42 5.16 -11.43
N THR A 148 21.70 4.10 -11.08
CA THR A 148 22.26 2.89 -10.47
C THR A 148 21.56 1.61 -10.94
N SER A 149 22.26 0.48 -10.91
CA SER A 149 21.78 -0.83 -11.36
C SER A 149 20.94 -1.61 -10.35
N ASP A 150 21.14 -1.37 -9.06
CA ASP A 150 20.66 -2.24 -7.98
C ASP A 150 20.25 -1.43 -6.73
N LEU A 151 19.49 -2.05 -5.82
CA LEU A 151 18.94 -1.34 -4.66
C LEU A 151 20.03 -0.93 -3.66
N THR A 152 21.07 -1.75 -3.51
CA THR A 152 22.20 -1.47 -2.61
C THR A 152 22.96 -0.21 -3.02
N SER A 153 23.19 -0.02 -4.32
CA SER A 153 23.77 1.19 -4.88
C SER A 153 22.87 2.40 -4.68
N ARG A 154 21.53 2.24 -4.79
CA ARG A 154 20.56 3.32 -4.47
C ARG A 154 20.64 3.75 -3.01
N VAL A 155 20.75 2.80 -2.08
CA VAL A 155 20.92 3.10 -0.65
C VAL A 155 22.18 3.95 -0.43
N THR A 156 23.28 3.59 -1.09
CA THR A 156 24.56 4.32 -0.98
C THR A 156 24.48 5.73 -1.57
N ALA A 157 23.85 5.86 -2.74
CA ALA A 157 23.64 7.16 -3.38
C ALA A 157 22.72 8.07 -2.53
N LEU A 158 21.64 7.51 -1.97
CA LEU A 158 20.73 8.25 -1.09
C LEU A 158 21.44 8.73 0.18
N ARG A 159 22.27 7.89 0.82
CA ARG A 159 23.08 8.28 1.99
C ARG A 159 23.97 9.49 1.71
N THR A 160 24.62 9.52 0.55
CA THR A 160 25.46 10.66 0.12
C THR A 160 24.67 11.97 0.02
N LEU A 161 23.38 11.90 -0.35
CA LEU A 161 22.51 13.07 -0.43
C LEU A 161 21.97 13.46 0.95
N VAL A 162 21.62 12.48 1.78
CA VAL A 162 21.21 12.67 3.18
C VAL A 162 22.29 13.42 3.96
N ASP A 163 23.56 13.03 3.82
CA ASP A 163 24.70 13.66 4.53
C ASP A 163 24.85 15.18 4.26
N ARG A 164 24.25 15.67 3.17
CA ARG A 164 24.31 17.07 2.73
C ARG A 164 23.09 17.87 3.17
N ALA A 165 22.04 17.22 3.65
CA ALA A 165 20.81 17.86 4.08
C ALA A 165 20.91 18.36 5.53
N ASP A 166 20.09 19.35 5.86
CA ASP A 166 19.87 19.77 7.25
C ASP A 166 18.65 19.08 7.87
N LEU A 167 17.75 18.58 7.01
CA LEU A 167 16.52 17.87 7.35
C LEU A 167 16.09 17.02 6.15
N VAL A 168 15.54 15.84 6.41
CA VAL A 168 15.02 14.91 5.40
C VAL A 168 13.51 14.76 5.59
N VAL A 169 12.73 14.87 4.52
CA VAL A 169 11.31 14.55 4.50
C VAL A 169 11.08 13.39 3.55
N LEU A 170 10.57 12.28 4.09
CA LEU A 170 10.22 11.09 3.32
C LEU A 170 8.76 11.18 2.88
N HIS A 171 8.56 11.34 1.59
CA HIS A 171 7.29 11.24 0.86
C HIS A 171 7.29 9.92 0.07
N VAL A 172 7.56 8.82 0.76
CA VAL A 172 7.88 7.53 0.14
C VAL A 172 6.66 6.63 0.10
N HIS A 173 6.57 5.81 -0.94
CA HIS A 173 5.56 4.78 -1.01
C HIS A 173 5.75 3.75 0.14
N PRO A 174 4.67 3.07 0.55
CA PRO A 174 4.67 2.09 1.63
C PRO A 174 5.74 0.99 1.61
N ASN A 175 6.31 0.71 0.44
CA ASN A 175 7.22 -0.39 0.18
C ASN A 175 8.67 0.03 -0.05
N ASP A 176 9.04 1.28 0.25
CA ASP A 176 10.38 1.79 -0.02
C ASP A 176 11.44 1.32 0.99
N ALA A 177 11.97 0.11 0.76
CA ALA A 177 13.06 -0.43 1.56
C ALA A 177 14.38 0.34 1.38
N VAL A 178 14.56 1.05 0.26
CA VAL A 178 15.77 1.85 -0.02
C VAL A 178 15.82 3.06 0.91
N ALA A 179 14.71 3.78 1.05
CA ALA A 179 14.62 4.93 1.95
C ALA A 179 14.85 4.52 3.40
N LEU A 180 14.17 3.46 3.87
CA LEU A 180 14.37 2.88 5.21
C LEU A 180 15.84 2.55 5.47
N ALA A 181 16.47 1.81 4.56
CA ALA A 181 17.86 1.39 4.66
C ALA A 181 18.87 2.55 4.63
N ALA A 182 18.56 3.62 3.89
CA ALA A 182 19.45 4.75 3.75
C ALA A 182 19.47 5.67 4.97
N VAL A 183 18.31 5.90 5.60
CA VAL A 183 18.19 6.92 6.64
C VAL A 183 18.34 6.38 8.07
N ASN A 184 18.13 5.08 8.31
CA ASN A 184 18.38 4.48 9.63
C ASN A 184 19.84 4.00 9.76
N LEU A 185 20.78 4.94 9.79
CA LEU A 185 22.20 4.68 10.04
C LEU A 185 22.58 4.96 11.51
N PRO A 186 23.55 4.24 12.08
CA PRO A 186 24.05 4.53 13.42
C PRO A 186 24.82 5.84 13.43
N GLY A 187 24.67 6.62 14.50
CA GLY A 187 25.41 7.87 14.72
C GLY A 187 24.66 9.15 14.32
N PRO A 188 25.34 10.31 14.35
CA PRO A 188 24.73 11.59 14.00
C PRO A 188 24.25 11.61 12.54
N ARG A 189 23.01 12.03 12.33
CA ARG A 189 22.38 12.19 11.01
C ARG A 189 21.39 13.36 11.04
N PRO A 190 20.98 13.91 9.88
CA PRO A 190 19.92 14.91 9.86
C PRO A 190 18.61 14.31 10.39
N PRO A 191 17.73 15.13 10.99
CA PRO A 191 16.40 14.70 11.40
C PRO A 191 15.58 14.23 10.19
N VAL A 192 14.87 13.13 10.37
CA VAL A 192 14.03 12.48 9.36
C VAL A 192 12.57 12.59 9.75
N ILE A 193 11.80 13.30 8.92
CA ILE A 193 10.35 13.38 9.01
C ILE A 193 9.75 12.39 8.02
N TYR A 194 8.89 11.49 8.49
CA TYR A 194 8.12 10.59 7.64
C TYR A 194 6.73 11.18 7.40
N GLU A 195 6.42 11.56 6.16
CA GLU A 195 5.08 12.01 5.78
C GLU A 195 4.14 10.80 5.67
N ASN A 196 3.03 10.83 6.41
CA ASN A 196 2.09 9.71 6.51
C ASN A 196 0.82 9.94 5.69
N HIS A 197 0.93 9.96 4.36
CA HIS A 197 -0.24 9.96 3.47
C HIS A 197 -1.02 8.63 3.49
N ALA A 198 -0.35 7.54 3.84
CA ALA A 198 -0.88 6.17 3.92
C ALA A 198 -1.39 5.83 5.33
N ASP A 199 -2.04 6.79 6.01
CA ASP A 199 -2.41 6.71 7.43
C ASP A 199 -3.25 5.49 7.84
N HIS A 200 -3.99 4.92 6.90
CA HIS A 200 -4.95 3.85 7.09
C HIS A 200 -4.43 2.46 6.70
N ALA A 201 -3.21 2.35 6.18
CA ALA A 201 -2.72 1.10 5.61
C ALA A 201 -1.24 0.84 5.94
N TYR A 202 -0.78 -0.34 5.58
CA TYR A 202 0.56 -0.80 5.91
C TYR A 202 1.64 0.08 5.25
N TRP A 203 2.75 0.35 5.94
CA TRP A 203 3.96 0.91 5.34
C TRP A 203 5.23 0.61 6.15
N LEU A 204 6.38 0.61 5.48
CA LEU A 204 7.72 0.59 6.07
C LEU A 204 8.20 2.01 6.42
N GLY A 205 8.91 2.14 7.55
CA GLY A 205 9.62 3.35 7.91
C GLY A 205 9.50 3.76 9.37
N VAL A 206 8.84 2.98 10.25
CA VAL A 206 8.60 3.39 11.63
C VAL A 206 9.92 3.59 12.37
N GLY A 207 10.84 2.63 12.22
CA GLY A 207 12.18 2.70 12.79
C GLY A 207 13.07 3.75 12.13
N ALA A 208 12.70 4.31 10.98
CA ALA A 208 13.45 5.38 10.31
C ALA A 208 12.93 6.79 10.64
N ALA A 209 11.72 6.91 11.18
CA ALA A 209 11.07 8.19 11.41
C ALA A 209 11.48 8.78 12.77
N ASP A 210 12.25 9.87 12.76
CA ASP A 210 12.49 10.64 13.99
C ASP A 210 11.19 11.29 14.44
N LEU A 211 10.40 11.76 13.46
CA LEU A 211 9.07 12.30 13.60
C LEU A 211 8.15 11.76 12.49
N VAL A 212 6.99 11.23 12.86
CA VAL A 212 5.92 10.92 11.91
C VAL A 212 5.02 12.15 11.75
N CYS A 213 4.88 12.63 10.52
CA CYS A 213 4.04 13.74 10.14
C CYS A 213 2.71 13.22 9.58
N ASP A 214 1.68 13.21 10.43
CA ASP A 214 0.32 12.90 10.03
C ASP A 214 -0.34 14.10 9.35
N LEU A 215 -1.23 13.83 8.38
CA LEU A 215 -1.95 14.89 7.67
C LEU A 215 -3.23 15.37 8.40
N ARG A 216 -3.66 14.63 9.41
CA ARG A 216 -4.88 14.89 10.18
C ARG A 216 -4.81 14.26 11.58
N PRO A 217 -5.46 14.85 12.61
CA PRO A 217 -5.38 14.34 13.98
C PRO A 217 -5.88 12.90 14.18
N ALA A 218 -6.82 12.43 13.36
CA ALA A 218 -7.32 11.05 13.47
C ALA A 218 -6.28 10.00 13.07
N ALA A 219 -5.36 10.34 12.15
CA ALA A 219 -4.24 9.46 11.77
C ALA A 219 -3.32 9.21 12.97
N SER A 220 -3.07 10.24 13.78
CA SER A 220 -2.23 10.14 14.98
C SER A 220 -2.74 9.09 15.96
N ARG A 221 -4.05 8.88 16.08
CA ARG A 221 -4.57 7.80 16.92
C ARG A 221 -4.09 6.42 16.44
N LEU A 222 -4.06 6.18 15.12
CA LEU A 222 -3.54 4.92 14.56
C LEU A 222 -2.02 4.85 14.65
N THR A 223 -1.31 5.94 14.38
CA THR A 223 0.15 6.03 14.53
C THR A 223 0.59 5.64 15.94
N LEU A 224 -0.08 6.16 16.98
CA LEU A 224 0.20 5.81 18.37
C LEU A 224 -0.23 4.36 18.69
N SER A 225 -1.49 4.02 18.44
CA SER A 225 -2.06 2.76 18.95
C SER A 225 -1.73 1.52 18.13
N ARG A 226 -1.35 1.67 16.85
CA ARG A 226 -1.14 0.56 15.90
C ARG A 226 0.25 0.50 15.31
N ARG A 227 1.02 1.59 15.36
CA ARG A 227 2.44 1.59 14.97
C ARG A 227 3.38 1.67 16.17
N GLY A 228 2.83 1.97 17.35
CA GLY A 228 3.60 2.07 18.59
C GLY A 228 4.50 3.31 18.66
N VAL A 229 4.31 4.30 17.79
CA VAL A 229 5.12 5.53 17.81
C VAL A 229 4.80 6.30 19.09
N SER A 230 5.81 6.86 19.74
CA SER A 230 5.60 7.64 20.97
C SER A 230 4.96 9.02 20.68
N PRO A 231 4.13 9.57 21.59
CA PRO A 231 3.42 10.82 21.36
C PRO A 231 4.28 12.01 20.94
N GLU A 232 5.48 12.14 21.51
CA GLU A 232 6.43 13.20 21.18
C GLU A 232 7.04 13.07 19.78
N ARG A 233 6.96 11.89 19.16
CA ARG A 233 7.41 11.60 17.79
C ARG A 233 6.28 11.67 16.77
N VAL A 234 5.14 12.27 17.12
CA VAL A 234 4.03 12.51 16.19
C VAL A 234 3.75 14.01 16.07
N GLY A 235 3.65 14.49 14.84
CA GLY A 235 3.24 15.85 14.50
C GLY A 235 2.12 15.83 13.47
N VAL A 236 1.37 16.94 13.37
CA VAL A 236 0.32 17.09 12.36
C VAL A 236 0.65 18.30 11.47
N LEU A 237 0.79 18.06 10.16
CA LEU A 237 0.86 19.10 9.15
C LEU A 237 -0.25 18.88 8.13
N PRO A 238 -1.26 19.78 8.03
CA PRO A 238 -2.33 19.64 7.05
C PRO A 238 -1.78 19.59 5.62
N LEU A 239 -2.53 18.99 4.69
CA LEU A 239 -2.19 19.01 3.26
C LEU A 239 -1.94 20.44 2.76
N PRO A 240 -0.82 20.75 2.10
CA PRO A 240 -0.65 22.04 1.45
C PRO A 240 -1.58 22.11 0.23
N LEU A 241 -2.54 23.04 0.24
CA LEU A 241 -3.54 23.20 -0.82
C LEU A 241 -3.51 24.60 -1.43
N GLU A 242 -3.77 24.65 -2.72
CA GLU A 242 -4.06 25.89 -3.44
C GLU A 242 -5.53 25.94 -3.81
N THR A 243 -6.05 27.15 -3.94
CA THR A 243 -7.38 27.34 -4.53
C THR A 243 -7.34 26.83 -5.97
N PRO A 244 -8.16 25.83 -6.34
CA PRO A 244 -8.23 25.37 -7.72
C PRO A 244 -8.60 26.54 -8.64
N PRO A 245 -8.13 26.56 -9.90
CA PRO A 245 -8.59 27.57 -10.86
C PRO A 245 -10.12 27.53 -10.96
N SER A 246 -10.75 28.70 -11.05
CA SER A 246 -12.20 28.76 -11.24
C SER A 246 -12.53 28.20 -12.64
N PRO A 247 -13.37 27.18 -12.76
CA PRO A 247 -13.66 26.57 -14.06
C PRO A 247 -14.51 27.47 -14.98
N VAL A 248 -14.64 26.99 -16.22
CA VAL A 248 -15.47 27.49 -17.33
C VAL A 248 -16.94 27.70 -16.91
N SER A 249 -17.69 28.48 -17.71
CA SER A 249 -19.12 28.75 -17.56
C SER A 249 -19.94 27.47 -17.26
N PRO A 250 -20.63 27.35 -16.11
CA PRO A 250 -21.38 26.15 -15.75
C PRO A 250 -22.59 25.87 -16.65
N GLU A 251 -23.03 26.85 -17.45
CA GLU A 251 -24.21 26.77 -18.31
C GLU A 251 -24.05 25.74 -19.44
N GLU A 252 -22.85 25.62 -20.02
CA GLU A 252 -22.57 24.66 -21.10
C GLU A 252 -22.68 23.22 -20.57
N LEU A 253 -22.08 22.94 -19.41
CA LEU A 253 -22.14 21.62 -18.77
C LEU A 253 -23.56 21.30 -18.27
N ARG A 254 -24.32 22.29 -17.79
CA ARG A 254 -25.76 22.11 -17.48
C ARG A 254 -26.55 21.68 -18.72
N ALA A 255 -26.29 22.30 -19.87
CA ALA A 255 -26.96 21.97 -21.12
C ALA A 255 -26.57 20.58 -21.63
N GLU A 256 -25.28 20.24 -21.61
CA GLU A 256 -24.77 18.93 -22.01
C GLU A 256 -25.39 17.79 -21.20
N LEU A 257 -25.44 17.96 -19.87
CA LEU A 257 -26.04 16.97 -18.98
C LEU A 257 -27.58 16.97 -19.01
N GLY A 258 -28.22 17.97 -19.63
CA GLY A 258 -29.68 18.13 -19.60
C GLY A 258 -30.22 18.47 -18.21
N VAL A 259 -29.44 19.18 -17.39
CA VAL A 259 -29.86 19.64 -16.06
C VAL A 259 -30.93 20.72 -16.21
N ARG A 260 -32.04 20.56 -15.49
CA ARG A 260 -33.13 21.55 -15.53
C ARG A 260 -32.68 22.93 -15.02
N PRO A 261 -33.18 24.05 -15.58
CA PRO A 261 -32.78 25.39 -15.14
C PRO A 261 -33.06 25.70 -13.68
N ASP A 262 -34.13 25.14 -13.10
CA ASP A 262 -34.54 25.35 -11.71
C ASP A 262 -33.86 24.39 -10.71
N ALA A 263 -33.03 23.48 -11.20
CA ALA A 263 -32.38 22.47 -10.36
C ALA A 263 -31.23 23.05 -9.54
N VAL A 264 -31.18 22.64 -8.28
CA VAL A 264 -30.00 22.79 -7.41
C VAL A 264 -29.14 21.56 -7.58
N VAL A 265 -27.89 21.76 -8.00
CA VAL A 265 -26.98 20.66 -8.34
C VAL A 265 -26.07 20.34 -7.16
N ALA A 266 -26.19 19.12 -6.65
CA ALA A 266 -25.26 18.57 -5.68
C ALA A 266 -24.22 17.68 -6.39
N VAL A 267 -22.94 17.85 -6.09
CA VAL A 267 -21.85 17.14 -6.77
C VAL A 267 -21.06 16.32 -5.76
N ALA A 268 -20.71 15.09 -6.13
CA ALA A 268 -19.72 14.27 -5.42
C ALA A 268 -18.61 13.87 -6.39
N VAL A 269 -17.35 14.11 -6.02
CA VAL A 269 -16.17 13.69 -6.79
C VAL A 269 -15.44 12.59 -6.02
N SER A 270 -15.46 11.36 -6.54
CA SER A 270 -14.89 10.21 -5.83
C SER A 270 -14.70 8.99 -6.72
N ALA A 271 -13.69 8.18 -6.40
CA ALA A 271 -13.60 6.83 -6.95
C ALA A 271 -14.79 5.98 -6.48
N GLU A 272 -15.31 5.10 -7.35
CA GLU A 272 -16.52 4.32 -7.07
C GLU A 272 -16.44 3.55 -5.74
N HIS A 273 -15.30 2.91 -5.45
CA HIS A 273 -15.12 2.11 -4.24
C HIS A 273 -15.29 2.90 -2.92
N LYS A 274 -15.15 4.22 -2.93
CA LYS A 274 -15.34 5.07 -1.74
C LYS A 274 -16.80 5.36 -1.42
N ILE A 275 -17.66 5.32 -2.44
CA ILE A 275 -19.09 5.60 -2.32
C ILE A 275 -19.99 4.38 -2.49
N ALA A 276 -19.41 3.28 -2.98
CA ALA A 276 -20.04 1.98 -3.07
C ALA A 276 -20.45 1.46 -1.68
N ALA A 277 -21.38 0.50 -1.69
CA ALA A 277 -21.90 -0.03 -0.45
C ALA A 277 -20.86 -0.88 0.30
N THR A 278 -20.48 -0.45 1.51
CA THR A 278 -19.53 -1.13 2.39
C THR A 278 -20.07 -1.17 3.82
N TRP A 279 -19.87 -2.28 4.55
CA TRP A 279 -20.35 -2.48 5.93
C TRP A 279 -21.86 -2.22 6.13
N GLY A 280 -22.67 -2.49 5.09
CA GLY A 280 -24.11 -2.24 5.08
C GLY A 280 -24.51 -0.78 4.83
N ARG A 281 -23.61 0.03 4.27
CA ARG A 281 -23.77 1.47 4.06
C ARG A 281 -23.35 1.85 2.65
N GLY A 282 -24.18 2.60 1.93
CA GLY A 282 -23.82 3.13 0.62
C GLY A 282 -24.39 4.52 0.43
N MET A 283 -23.72 5.34 -0.38
CA MET A 283 -24.17 6.68 -0.71
C MET A 283 -25.49 6.65 -1.50
N ASP A 284 -25.73 5.59 -2.27
CA ASP A 284 -26.99 5.35 -2.99
C ASP A 284 -28.22 5.49 -2.08
N GLN A 285 -28.15 4.93 -0.87
CA GLN A 285 -29.26 4.96 0.10
C GLN A 285 -29.49 6.37 0.68
N LEU A 286 -28.43 7.18 0.81
CA LEU A 286 -28.55 8.58 1.22
C LEU A 286 -29.19 9.41 0.12
N LEU A 287 -28.74 9.22 -1.11
CA LEU A 287 -29.20 9.95 -2.28
C LEU A 287 -30.65 9.62 -2.63
N ASP A 288 -31.05 8.35 -2.59
CA ASP A 288 -32.45 7.94 -2.82
C ASP A 288 -33.41 8.68 -1.89
N ARG A 289 -33.05 8.76 -0.60
CA ARG A 289 -33.87 9.49 0.38
C ARG A 289 -33.90 11.00 0.14
N ALA A 290 -32.76 11.61 -0.19
CA ALA A 290 -32.68 13.04 -0.46
C ALA A 290 -33.44 13.44 -1.73
N LEU A 291 -33.30 12.66 -2.81
CA LEU A 291 -33.99 12.87 -4.09
C LEU A 291 -35.51 12.73 -3.96
N ALA A 292 -35.99 11.82 -3.11
CA ALA A 292 -37.41 11.70 -2.79
C ALA A 292 -37.95 12.93 -2.04
N MET A 293 -37.14 13.55 -1.17
CA MET A 293 -37.56 14.70 -0.35
C MET A 293 -37.47 16.05 -1.07
N SER A 294 -36.67 16.16 -2.13
CA SER A 294 -36.33 17.44 -2.77
C SER A 294 -36.50 17.37 -4.29
N PRO A 295 -37.66 17.76 -4.84
CA PRO A 295 -37.92 17.71 -6.29
C PRO A 295 -36.97 18.57 -7.13
N ARG A 296 -36.36 19.61 -6.56
CA ARG A 296 -35.37 20.49 -7.22
C ARG A 296 -33.93 19.95 -7.17
N LEU A 297 -33.67 18.88 -6.42
CA LEU A 297 -32.33 18.32 -6.33
C LEU A 297 -31.96 17.57 -7.61
N ALA A 298 -30.80 17.90 -8.18
CA ALA A 298 -30.08 17.09 -9.14
C ALA A 298 -28.74 16.66 -8.52
N VAL A 299 -28.28 15.45 -8.80
CA VAL A 299 -27.03 14.90 -8.26
C VAL A 299 -26.12 14.49 -9.41
N VAL A 300 -24.90 15.02 -9.44
CA VAL A 300 -23.85 14.59 -10.37
C VAL A 300 -22.79 13.81 -9.61
N LEU A 301 -22.50 12.59 -10.07
CA LEU A 301 -21.53 11.68 -9.47
C LEU A 301 -20.35 11.56 -10.43
N VAL A 302 -19.23 12.18 -10.05
CA VAL A 302 -18.00 12.21 -10.84
C VAL A 302 -17.05 11.11 -10.36
N GLY A 303 -16.72 10.18 -11.26
CA GLY A 303 -15.94 8.96 -10.97
C GLY A 303 -16.76 7.67 -11.12
N PRO A 304 -17.92 7.50 -10.46
CA PRO A 304 -18.72 6.29 -10.56
C PRO A 304 -19.37 6.14 -11.96
N PRO A 305 -19.27 4.96 -12.59
CA PRO A 305 -19.91 4.69 -13.88
C PRO A 305 -21.44 4.59 -13.76
N ALA A 306 -22.13 4.82 -14.87
CA ALA A 306 -23.59 4.67 -14.98
C ALA A 306 -24.03 3.20 -15.07
N THR A 307 -23.59 2.39 -14.11
CA THR A 307 -23.87 0.95 -14.02
C THR A 307 -24.38 0.57 -12.64
N GLY A 308 -24.98 -0.61 -12.52
CA GLY A 308 -25.32 -1.19 -11.21
C GLY A 308 -26.29 -0.32 -10.41
N VAL A 309 -25.87 0.12 -9.21
CA VAL A 309 -26.73 0.91 -8.32
C VAL A 309 -27.00 2.31 -8.83
N TRP A 310 -26.02 2.91 -9.51
CA TRP A 310 -26.12 4.28 -10.04
C TRP A 310 -27.09 4.34 -11.22
N GLU A 311 -27.06 3.34 -12.11
CA GLU A 311 -28.02 3.20 -13.19
C GLU A 311 -29.46 3.05 -12.66
N ARG A 312 -29.66 2.22 -11.62
CA ARG A 312 -30.98 2.05 -10.98
C ARG A 312 -31.49 3.36 -10.38
N LEU A 313 -30.61 4.12 -9.73
CA LEU A 313 -30.98 5.41 -9.13
C LEU A 313 -31.35 6.43 -10.22
N ALA A 314 -30.59 6.48 -11.32
CA ALA A 314 -30.90 7.34 -12.47
C ALA A 314 -32.22 6.99 -13.15
N LYS A 315 -32.55 5.69 -13.30
CA LYS A 315 -33.86 5.25 -13.82
C LYS A 315 -35.02 5.62 -12.88
N ARG A 316 -34.80 5.56 -11.56
CA ARG A 316 -35.81 5.93 -10.55
C ARG A 316 -36.06 7.44 -10.50
N TYR A 317 -35.05 8.25 -10.78
CA TYR A 317 -35.12 9.72 -10.79
C TYR A 317 -34.66 10.30 -12.15
N PRO A 318 -35.46 10.13 -13.23
CA PRO A 318 -35.07 10.60 -14.56
C PRO A 318 -34.73 12.09 -14.58
N GLY A 319 -33.61 12.44 -15.24
CA GLY A 319 -33.14 13.82 -15.37
C GLY A 319 -32.62 14.47 -14.07
N ARG A 320 -32.32 13.68 -13.02
CA ARG A 320 -31.85 14.18 -11.73
C ARG A 320 -30.63 13.46 -11.16
N VAL A 321 -30.15 12.39 -11.77
CA VAL A 321 -28.95 11.67 -11.31
C VAL A 321 -28.07 11.41 -12.52
N PHE A 322 -26.83 11.87 -12.45
CA PHE A 322 -25.88 11.88 -13.56
C PHE A 322 -24.54 11.25 -13.12
N PRO A 323 -24.40 9.91 -13.23
CA PRO A 323 -23.11 9.25 -13.04
C PRO A 323 -22.27 9.42 -14.31
N THR A 324 -21.10 10.05 -14.19
CA THR A 324 -20.27 10.42 -15.36
C THR A 324 -19.19 9.42 -15.69
N GLY A 325 -18.87 8.48 -14.78
CA GLY A 325 -17.63 7.72 -14.83
C GLY A 325 -16.40 8.56 -14.50
N GLU A 326 -15.22 7.98 -14.66
CA GLU A 326 -13.94 8.65 -14.46
C GLU A 326 -13.73 9.74 -15.52
N VAL A 327 -13.28 10.91 -15.09
CA VAL A 327 -12.98 12.05 -15.95
C VAL A 327 -11.54 12.52 -15.73
N PRO A 328 -10.84 13.03 -16.76
CA PRO A 328 -9.48 13.53 -16.61
C PRO A 328 -9.37 14.74 -15.68
N ASP A 329 -10.36 15.64 -15.72
CA ASP A 329 -10.42 16.84 -14.89
C ASP A 329 -11.81 16.99 -14.24
N PRO A 330 -11.93 16.91 -12.90
CA PRO A 330 -13.18 17.15 -12.20
C PRO A 330 -13.51 18.65 -12.04
N GLY A 331 -12.59 19.56 -12.38
CA GLY A 331 -12.72 21.02 -12.27
C GLY A 331 -14.09 21.55 -12.69
N PRO A 332 -14.53 21.34 -13.94
CA PRO A 332 -15.83 21.83 -14.44
C PRO A 332 -17.04 21.43 -13.59
N TYR A 333 -16.99 20.26 -12.95
CA TYR A 333 -18.09 19.77 -12.11
C TYR A 333 -18.16 20.50 -10.77
N TYR A 334 -17.05 21.03 -10.24
CA TYR A 334 -17.11 21.91 -9.08
C TYR A 334 -17.79 23.26 -9.40
N ALA A 335 -17.56 23.83 -10.59
CA ALA A 335 -18.24 25.08 -11.00
C ALA A 335 -19.75 24.89 -11.19
N LEU A 336 -20.16 23.71 -11.63
CA LEU A 336 -21.57 23.34 -11.77
C LEU A 336 -22.30 23.28 -10.42
N ALA A 337 -21.58 22.95 -9.34
CA ALA A 337 -22.15 22.59 -8.06
C ALA A 337 -22.75 23.80 -7.32
N ASP A 338 -23.95 23.61 -6.77
CA ASP A 338 -24.52 24.46 -5.73
C ASP A 338 -24.14 23.94 -4.33
N VAL A 339 -23.94 22.62 -4.19
CA VAL A 339 -23.60 21.93 -2.95
C VAL A 339 -22.59 20.82 -3.25
N TYR A 340 -21.58 20.65 -2.40
CA TYR A 340 -20.69 19.50 -2.47
C TYR A 340 -21.10 18.43 -1.47
N LEU A 341 -21.17 17.17 -1.92
CA LEU A 341 -21.46 16.00 -1.09
C LEU A 341 -20.16 15.23 -0.85
N ASP A 342 -19.74 15.13 0.41
CA ASP A 342 -18.60 14.29 0.74
C ASP A 342 -18.94 12.80 0.53
N SER A 343 -17.91 12.03 0.18
CA SER A 343 -18.03 10.60 -0.11
C SER A 343 -18.41 9.81 1.14
N TYR A 344 -19.26 8.78 0.95
CA TYR A 344 -19.73 7.92 2.03
C TYR A 344 -19.91 6.48 1.52
N PRO A 345 -19.42 5.44 2.22
CA PRO A 345 -19.00 5.45 3.62
C PRO A 345 -17.57 5.94 3.88
N THR A 346 -16.77 6.13 2.83
CA THR A 346 -15.38 6.58 2.95
C THR A 346 -15.17 7.93 2.29
N ARG A 347 -14.48 8.84 2.96
CA ARG A 347 -14.28 10.21 2.49
C ARG A 347 -13.33 10.34 1.32
N ALA A 348 -13.53 11.41 0.54
CA ALA A 348 -12.65 11.76 -0.57
C ALA A 348 -11.30 12.35 -0.11
N VAL A 349 -11.24 12.91 1.11
CA VAL A 349 -10.08 13.60 1.74
C VAL A 349 -9.68 14.89 1.02
N THR A 350 -9.27 14.84 -0.25
CA THR A 350 -8.79 16.01 -1.00
C THR A 350 -9.92 16.77 -1.70
N SER A 351 -10.81 16.06 -2.41
CA SER A 351 -11.88 16.69 -3.20
C SER A 351 -12.84 17.54 -2.36
N VAL A 352 -13.07 17.15 -1.11
CA VAL A 352 -13.89 17.92 -0.17
C VAL A 352 -13.23 19.25 0.23
N LEU A 353 -11.89 19.27 0.33
CA LEU A 353 -11.14 20.48 0.64
C LEU A 353 -11.07 21.41 -0.58
N GLU A 354 -10.92 20.86 -1.78
CA GLU A 354 -10.98 21.62 -3.05
C GLU A 354 -12.34 22.31 -3.22
N ALA A 355 -13.44 21.58 -2.99
CA ALA A 355 -14.78 22.14 -3.01
C ALA A 355 -14.98 23.26 -1.98
N ALA A 356 -14.48 23.06 -0.75
CA ALA A 356 -14.53 24.07 0.29
C ALA A 356 -13.73 25.33 -0.10
N LEU A 357 -12.54 25.19 -0.70
CA LEU A 357 -11.73 26.32 -1.17
C LEU A 357 -12.43 27.13 -2.28
N LEU A 358 -13.25 26.48 -3.10
CA LEU A 358 -14.10 27.13 -4.11
C LEU A 358 -15.34 27.81 -3.49
N GLY A 359 -15.55 27.71 -2.17
CA GLY A 359 -16.67 28.34 -1.48
C GLY A 359 -17.98 27.57 -1.61
N LEU A 360 -17.94 26.27 -1.92
CA LEU A 360 -19.11 25.42 -1.91
C LEU A 360 -19.48 25.03 -0.47
N PRO A 361 -20.77 25.04 -0.09
CA PRO A 361 -21.18 24.39 1.15
C PRO A 361 -20.95 22.88 1.02
N VAL A 362 -20.33 22.29 2.04
CA VAL A 362 -20.01 20.86 2.09
C VAL A 362 -20.98 20.16 3.02
N LEU A 363 -21.65 19.13 2.53
CA LEU A 363 -22.47 18.24 3.36
C LEU A 363 -21.77 16.90 3.61
N THR A 364 -21.60 16.60 4.89
CA THR A 364 -20.86 15.44 5.37
C THR A 364 -21.67 14.65 6.39
N ILE A 365 -21.54 13.31 6.32
CA ILE A 365 -22.07 12.38 7.34
C ILE A 365 -20.94 11.66 8.07
N VAL A 366 -21.03 11.58 9.40
CA VAL A 366 -20.14 10.80 10.27
C VAL A 366 -20.99 9.96 11.20
N ASP A 367 -21.21 8.70 10.81
CA ASP A 367 -22.03 7.74 11.55
C ASP A 367 -21.19 6.64 12.24
N MET A 368 -19.87 6.63 12.04
CA MET A 368 -18.94 5.84 12.84
C MET A 368 -18.65 6.52 14.18
N PRO A 369 -18.78 5.81 15.31
CA PRO A 369 -18.28 6.24 16.62
C PRO A 369 -16.79 6.61 16.55
N GLU A 370 -16.35 7.60 17.32
CA GLU A 370 -14.95 8.08 17.31
C GLU A 370 -13.92 7.07 17.83
N ASP A 371 -14.38 6.13 18.66
CA ASP A 371 -13.63 5.00 19.20
C ASP A 371 -13.65 3.78 18.27
N SER A 372 -14.43 3.81 17.18
CA SER A 372 -14.45 2.75 16.18
C SER A 372 -13.14 2.73 15.39
N PRO A 373 -12.52 1.55 15.18
CA PRO A 373 -11.35 1.42 14.29
C PRO A 373 -11.62 1.93 12.86
N ALA A 374 -12.87 1.87 12.40
CA ALA A 374 -13.29 2.36 11.09
C ALA A 374 -13.52 3.88 11.02
N HIS A 375 -13.41 4.60 12.14
CA HIS A 375 -13.63 6.04 12.18
C HIS A 375 -12.66 6.80 11.26
N ILE A 376 -11.45 6.27 11.04
CA ILE A 376 -10.45 6.87 10.15
C ILE A 376 -10.98 7.14 8.72
N PHE A 377 -11.87 6.29 8.22
CA PHE A 377 -12.48 6.43 6.88
C PHE A 377 -13.50 7.57 6.82
N GLN A 378 -13.97 8.06 7.97
CA GLN A 378 -14.91 9.18 8.10
C GLN A 378 -14.33 10.39 8.85
N ALA A 379 -13.05 10.33 9.20
CA ALA A 379 -12.38 11.39 9.95
C ALA A 379 -12.17 12.64 9.09
N ASP A 380 -12.37 13.81 9.71
CA ASP A 380 -12.17 15.09 9.05
C ASP A 380 -10.69 15.38 8.81
N SER A 381 -10.44 16.07 7.71
CA SER A 381 -9.23 16.84 7.51
C SER A 381 -9.28 18.14 8.34
N PRO A 382 -8.13 18.73 8.69
CA PRO A 382 -8.07 20.08 9.27
C PRO A 382 -8.92 21.11 8.49
N GLY A 383 -9.42 22.14 9.16
CA GLY A 383 -10.33 23.12 8.55
C GLY A 383 -11.77 22.63 8.28
N MET A 384 -12.00 21.33 8.15
CA MET A 384 -13.36 20.77 8.09
C MET A 384 -13.96 20.54 9.48
N ALA A 385 -13.10 20.37 10.48
CA ALA A 385 -13.51 20.23 11.88
C ALA A 385 -14.25 21.48 12.37
N GLY A 386 -15.56 21.34 12.58
CA GLY A 386 -16.43 22.42 13.08
C GLY A 386 -17.45 22.91 12.06
N LEU A 387 -17.34 22.48 10.80
CA LEU A 387 -18.40 22.70 9.81
C LEU A 387 -19.62 21.79 10.08
N PRO A 388 -20.82 22.17 9.58
CA PRO A 388 -22.02 21.37 9.75
C PRO A 388 -21.83 19.93 9.29
N ARG A 389 -22.15 18.98 10.18
CA ARG A 389 -22.09 17.54 9.91
C ARG A 389 -23.32 16.86 10.47
N VAL A 390 -23.73 15.77 9.83
CA VAL A 390 -24.85 14.95 10.30
C VAL A 390 -24.36 13.59 10.79
N ARG A 391 -25.18 12.92 11.60
CA ARG A 391 -24.87 11.61 12.20
C ARG A 391 -25.79 10.49 11.72
N THR A 392 -26.91 10.83 11.08
CA THR A 392 -27.89 9.84 10.58
C THR A 392 -28.33 10.14 9.15
N ARG A 393 -28.92 9.13 8.49
CA ARG A 393 -29.43 9.23 7.12
C ARG A 393 -30.59 10.22 7.03
N GLU A 394 -31.42 10.27 8.06
CA GLU A 394 -32.53 11.21 8.21
C GLU A 394 -32.02 12.65 8.26
N GLN A 395 -31.02 12.89 9.12
CA GLN A 395 -30.40 14.21 9.25
C GLN A 395 -29.74 14.63 7.94
N TYR A 396 -29.11 13.70 7.21
CA TYR A 396 -28.51 13.98 5.90
C TYR A 396 -29.54 14.49 4.90
N ALA A 397 -30.65 13.79 4.72
CA ALA A 397 -31.70 14.20 3.77
C ALA A 397 -32.33 15.55 4.17
N VAL A 398 -32.54 15.80 5.47
CA VAL A 398 -33.06 17.08 5.97
C VAL A 398 -32.06 18.22 5.74
N ALA A 399 -30.78 18.01 6.04
CA ALA A 399 -29.73 19.01 5.84
C ALA A 399 -29.57 19.35 4.35
N LEU A 400 -29.54 18.34 3.48
CA LEU A 400 -29.47 18.55 2.03
C LEU A 400 -30.69 19.31 1.51
N ARG A 401 -31.90 18.98 1.99
CA ARG A 401 -33.10 19.73 1.63
C ARG A 401 -33.01 21.21 2.04
N ARG A 402 -32.52 21.50 3.25
CA ARG A 402 -32.32 22.90 3.69
C ARG A 402 -31.34 23.64 2.78
N LEU A 403 -30.24 22.98 2.40
CA LEU A 403 -29.29 23.53 1.44
C LEU A 403 -29.92 23.75 0.06
N VAL A 404 -30.80 22.86 -0.41
CA VAL A 404 -31.56 23.05 -1.65
C VAL A 404 -32.50 24.24 -1.56
N ASP A 405 -33.16 24.41 -0.42
CA ASP A 405 -34.23 25.40 -0.24
C ASP A 405 -33.72 26.82 0.06
N ASP A 406 -32.52 26.97 0.63
CA ASP A 406 -32.00 28.25 1.12
C ASP A 406 -30.66 28.63 0.44
N PRO A 407 -30.66 29.51 -0.59
CA PRO A 407 -29.44 29.97 -1.23
C PRO A 407 -28.55 30.84 -0.32
N ALA A 408 -29.14 31.54 0.67
CA ALA A 408 -28.37 32.34 1.62
C ALA A 408 -27.62 31.46 2.62
N LEU A 409 -28.22 30.32 3.01
CA LEU A 409 -27.54 29.26 3.75
C LEU A 409 -26.34 28.72 2.98
N ARG A 410 -26.53 28.39 1.69
CA ARG A 410 -25.43 27.89 0.83
C ARG A 410 -24.26 28.87 0.78
N ALA A 411 -24.54 30.15 0.53
CA ALA A 411 -23.50 31.19 0.47
C ALA A 411 -22.76 31.35 1.80
N ARG A 412 -23.49 31.36 2.93
CA ARG A 412 -22.90 31.49 4.27
C ARG A 412 -22.03 30.29 4.64
N GLU A 413 -22.53 29.07 4.45
CA GLU A 413 -21.80 27.85 4.80
C GLU A 413 -20.60 27.63 3.88
N GLY A 414 -20.74 27.93 2.59
CA GLY A 414 -19.63 27.88 1.64
C GLY A 414 -18.51 28.88 1.96
N ALA A 415 -18.87 30.12 2.32
CA ALA A 415 -17.88 31.12 2.74
C ALA A 415 -17.14 30.71 4.04
N ALA A 416 -17.87 30.12 5.00
CA ALA A 416 -17.28 29.60 6.23
C ALA A 416 -16.34 28.41 5.97
N ALA A 417 -16.74 27.48 5.08
CA ALA A 417 -15.92 26.35 4.69
C ALA A 417 -14.60 26.81 4.04
N ARG A 418 -14.69 27.74 3.08
CA ARG A 418 -13.51 28.31 2.40
C ARG A 418 -12.53 28.92 3.38
N GLU A 419 -13.01 29.78 4.27
CA GLU A 419 -12.15 30.49 5.21
C GLU A 419 -11.50 29.53 6.22
N SER A 420 -12.25 28.54 6.71
CA SER A 420 -11.73 27.53 7.62
C SER A 420 -10.66 26.63 6.97
N VAL A 421 -10.90 26.15 5.75
CA VAL A 421 -9.93 25.30 5.00
C VAL A 421 -8.71 26.10 4.57
N ARG A 422 -8.89 27.30 4.01
CA ARG A 422 -7.77 28.17 3.60
C ARG A 422 -6.82 28.46 4.75
N ARG A 423 -7.36 28.73 5.93
CA ARG A 423 -6.55 29.00 7.13
C ARG A 423 -5.70 27.79 7.55
N ALA A 424 -6.27 26.59 7.50
CA ALA A 424 -5.57 25.38 7.94
C ALA A 424 -4.58 24.83 6.89
N HIS A 425 -4.86 25.01 5.60
CA HIS A 425 -4.14 24.35 4.51
C HIS A 425 -3.26 25.29 3.68
N ASP A 426 -3.30 26.59 3.97
CA ASP A 426 -2.56 27.60 3.23
C ASP A 426 -2.15 28.80 4.12
N GLY A 427 -1.24 29.62 3.61
CA GLY A 427 -0.85 30.87 4.25
C GLY A 427 -0.04 30.75 5.55
N PRO A 428 -0.02 31.80 6.40
CA PRO A 428 0.90 31.90 7.53
C PRO A 428 0.73 30.82 8.61
N GLU A 429 -0.48 30.31 8.82
CA GLU A 429 -0.71 29.28 9.85
C GLU A 429 -0.14 27.93 9.45
N TRP A 430 -0.25 27.56 8.17
CA TRP A 430 0.38 26.37 7.63
C TRP A 430 1.91 26.46 7.73
N LEU A 431 2.48 27.61 7.35
CA LEU A 431 3.93 27.86 7.49
C LEU A 431 4.39 27.75 8.95
N ALA A 432 3.64 28.34 9.88
CA ALA A 432 3.96 28.23 11.30
C ALA A 432 3.84 26.78 11.81
N ALA A 433 2.92 25.96 11.26
CA ALA A 433 2.83 24.55 11.58
C ALA A 433 4.04 23.75 11.05
N MET A 434 4.49 24.04 9.83
CA MET A 434 5.70 23.45 9.25
C MET A 434 6.94 23.79 10.09
N GLU A 435 7.12 25.05 10.50
CA GLU A 435 8.25 25.45 11.35
C GLU A 435 8.22 24.74 12.71
N ARG A 436 7.04 24.57 13.33
CA ARG A 436 6.90 23.78 14.57
C ARG A 436 7.27 22.33 14.34
N LEU A 437 6.85 21.73 13.23
CA LEU A 437 7.16 20.36 12.86
C LEU A 437 8.68 20.16 12.71
N TYR A 438 9.37 21.06 12.01
CA TYR A 438 10.82 21.00 11.83
C TYR A 438 11.55 21.20 13.15
N ALA A 439 11.13 22.15 13.98
CA ALA A 439 11.71 22.36 15.31
C ALA A 439 11.53 21.13 16.21
N GLN A 440 10.36 20.48 16.17
CA GLN A 440 10.10 19.24 16.88
C GLN A 440 11.02 18.12 16.41
N ALA A 441 11.15 17.91 15.09
CA ALA A 441 12.04 16.89 14.53
C ALA A 441 13.51 17.11 14.96
N ARG A 442 13.98 18.37 14.95
CA ARG A 442 15.34 18.74 15.39
C ARG A 442 15.57 18.54 16.90
N ALA A 443 14.52 18.63 17.71
CA ALA A 443 14.62 18.49 19.17
C ALA A 443 14.64 17.01 19.63
N LEU A 444 14.22 16.08 18.77
CA LEU A 444 14.16 14.66 19.09
C LEU A 444 15.50 13.97 18.82
N PRO A 445 15.88 12.98 19.64
CA PRO A 445 16.98 12.10 19.28
C PRO A 445 16.61 11.26 18.05
N ALA A 446 17.63 10.93 17.25
CA ALA A 446 17.49 10.00 16.14
C ALA A 446 16.80 8.71 16.59
N CYS A 447 15.82 8.23 15.83
CA CYS A 447 15.17 6.95 16.02
C CYS A 447 16.13 5.81 15.67
N ASP A 448 16.09 4.75 16.48
CA ASP A 448 16.74 3.47 16.23
C ASP A 448 15.66 2.38 16.05
N VAL A 449 15.81 1.55 15.02
CA VAL A 449 14.89 0.44 14.76
C VAL A 449 14.87 -0.59 15.90
N ASP A 450 15.95 -0.68 16.69
CA ASP A 450 16.05 -1.59 17.83
C ASP A 450 15.25 -1.08 19.05
N ASP A 451 14.99 0.23 19.12
CA ASP A 451 14.13 0.86 20.13
C ASP A 451 12.65 0.86 19.72
N THR A 452 12.34 0.48 18.47
CA THR A 452 10.97 0.46 17.95
C THR A 452 10.19 -0.68 18.62
N PRO A 453 8.96 -0.42 19.13
CA PRO A 453 8.22 -1.42 19.90
C PRO A 453 7.86 -2.66 19.08
N ALA A 454 7.37 -3.69 19.79
CA ALA A 454 6.88 -4.90 19.16
C ALA A 454 5.72 -4.63 18.19
N VAL A 455 5.58 -5.51 17.21
CA VAL A 455 4.48 -5.50 16.22
C VAL A 455 3.14 -5.42 16.95
N VAL A 456 2.27 -4.49 16.51
CA VAL A 456 0.89 -4.40 16.98
C VAL A 456 -0.03 -4.96 15.91
N GLU A 457 -0.64 -6.11 16.20
CA GLU A 457 -1.66 -6.71 15.32
C GLU A 457 -3.07 -6.31 15.77
N ASP A 458 -3.88 -5.82 14.83
CA ASP A 458 -5.31 -5.63 15.04
C ASP A 458 -6.12 -6.26 13.89
N ARG A 459 -6.62 -7.47 14.16
CA ARG A 459 -7.46 -8.22 13.23
C ARG A 459 -8.82 -7.55 12.96
N THR A 460 -9.35 -6.78 13.92
CA THR A 460 -10.61 -6.04 13.72
C THR A 460 -10.38 -4.90 12.75
N TYR A 461 -9.32 -4.12 12.94
CA TYR A 461 -8.94 -3.08 12.01
C TYR A 461 -8.61 -3.66 10.62
N GLY A 462 -7.83 -4.73 10.55
CA GLY A 462 -7.53 -5.44 9.31
C GLY A 462 -8.78 -5.89 8.56
N ALA A 463 -9.81 -6.35 9.27
CA ALA A 463 -11.08 -6.71 8.66
C ALA A 463 -11.86 -5.51 8.11
N PHE A 464 -11.80 -4.35 8.77
CA PHE A 464 -12.37 -3.11 8.21
C PHE A 464 -11.58 -2.65 6.99
N LEU A 465 -10.25 -2.64 7.04
CA LEU A 465 -9.40 -2.27 5.92
C LEU A 465 -9.61 -3.19 4.70
N LEU A 466 -9.80 -4.49 4.91
CA LEU A 466 -10.15 -5.41 3.82
C LEU A 466 -11.53 -5.11 3.23
N GLY A 467 -12.49 -4.68 4.06
CA GLY A 467 -13.79 -4.22 3.57
C GLY A 467 -13.73 -2.92 2.76
N TYR A 468 -12.70 -2.08 2.96
CA TYR A 468 -12.51 -0.83 2.23
C TYR A 468 -12.20 -1.07 0.73
N THR A 469 -11.57 -2.19 0.41
CA THR A 469 -11.31 -2.67 -0.97
C THR A 469 -12.16 -3.92 -1.26
N PRO A 470 -13.47 -3.75 -1.55
CA PRO A 470 -14.46 -4.85 -1.54
C PRO A 470 -14.28 -5.93 -2.62
N THR A 471 -13.23 -5.85 -3.44
CA THR A 471 -12.93 -6.81 -4.51
C THR A 471 -12.08 -7.99 -4.06
N GLN A 472 -11.49 -7.95 -2.85
CA GLN A 472 -10.61 -9.01 -2.37
C GLN A 472 -11.39 -10.13 -1.65
N THR A 473 -11.81 -11.14 -2.40
CA THR A 473 -12.46 -12.35 -1.87
C THR A 473 -11.49 -13.49 -1.57
N GLN A 474 -10.22 -13.34 -1.94
CA GLN A 474 -9.15 -14.30 -1.69
C GLN A 474 -7.82 -13.56 -1.54
N SER A 475 -6.84 -14.25 -0.97
CA SER A 475 -5.48 -13.73 -0.85
C SER A 475 -4.85 -13.59 -2.24
N PRO A 476 -4.25 -12.44 -2.59
CA PRO A 476 -3.59 -12.29 -3.88
C PRO A 476 -2.34 -13.19 -3.95
N PRO A 477 -1.96 -13.66 -5.15
CA PRO A 477 -0.69 -14.36 -5.34
C PRO A 477 0.50 -13.49 -4.92
N ALA A 478 1.50 -14.08 -4.27
CA ALA A 478 2.62 -13.35 -3.71
C ALA A 478 3.41 -12.59 -4.79
N GLU A 479 3.59 -13.20 -5.96
CA GLU A 479 4.28 -12.65 -7.12
C GLU A 479 3.68 -11.35 -7.66
N ALA A 480 2.39 -11.09 -7.41
CA ALA A 480 1.74 -9.83 -7.80
C ALA A 480 2.34 -8.61 -7.09
N SER A 481 3.01 -8.82 -5.95
CA SER A 481 3.68 -7.77 -5.18
C SER A 481 5.08 -7.41 -5.69
N GLY A 482 5.58 -8.08 -6.74
CA GLY A 482 6.89 -7.82 -7.34
C GLY A 482 6.97 -6.57 -8.22
N GLY A 483 5.82 -5.98 -8.62
CA GLY A 483 5.74 -4.85 -9.56
C GLY A 483 6.74 -3.70 -9.30
N PRO A 484 6.90 -3.20 -8.06
CA PRO A 484 7.85 -2.13 -7.74
C PRO A 484 9.31 -2.45 -8.11
N LEU A 485 9.70 -3.72 -8.16
CA LEU A 485 11.09 -4.10 -8.46
C LEU A 485 11.41 -4.02 -9.96
N GLY A 486 10.41 -4.04 -10.85
CA GLY A 486 10.63 -4.06 -12.30
C GLY A 486 11.57 -5.21 -12.71
N GLU A 487 12.66 -4.89 -13.40
CA GLU A 487 13.67 -5.86 -13.84
C GLU A 487 14.43 -6.54 -12.68
N LEU A 488 14.39 -5.97 -11.47
CA LEU A 488 15.00 -6.57 -10.27
C LEU A 488 14.16 -7.71 -9.69
N PHE A 489 12.91 -7.89 -10.17
CA PHE A 489 12.11 -9.10 -9.94
C PHE A 489 12.50 -10.17 -10.98
N ASP A 490 13.70 -10.69 -10.83
CA ASP A 490 14.29 -11.68 -11.75
C ASP A 490 13.78 -13.11 -11.49
N ASP A 491 14.13 -14.03 -12.39
CA ASP A 491 13.78 -15.45 -12.30
C ASP A 491 14.24 -16.09 -10.98
N GLY A 492 15.35 -15.60 -10.40
CA GLY A 492 15.88 -16.09 -9.13
C GLY A 492 15.00 -15.72 -7.94
N LEU A 493 14.56 -14.46 -7.88
CA LEU A 493 13.63 -14.02 -6.85
C LEU A 493 12.24 -14.64 -7.03
N LEU A 494 11.77 -14.78 -8.28
CA LEU A 494 10.51 -15.48 -8.56
C LEU A 494 10.56 -16.94 -8.07
N ALA A 495 11.67 -17.64 -8.33
CA ALA A 495 11.93 -18.97 -7.81
C ALA A 495 11.91 -19.02 -6.27
N ASP A 496 12.57 -18.07 -5.60
CA ASP A 496 12.57 -18.02 -4.13
C ASP A 496 11.19 -17.73 -3.53
N VAL A 497 10.39 -16.88 -4.17
CA VAL A 497 9.00 -16.62 -3.78
C VAL A 497 8.16 -17.88 -3.94
N PHE A 498 8.25 -18.54 -5.09
CA PHE A 498 7.55 -19.81 -5.29
C PHE A 498 7.98 -20.82 -4.22
N ALA A 499 9.28 -20.91 -3.94
CA ALA A 499 9.82 -21.81 -2.94
C ALA A 499 9.23 -21.56 -1.55
N VAL A 500 9.30 -20.34 -1.05
CA VAL A 500 8.81 -20.01 0.29
C VAL A 500 7.29 -20.17 0.41
N CYS A 501 6.54 -19.91 -0.66
CA CYS A 501 5.09 -20.08 -0.70
C CYS A 501 4.65 -21.55 -0.76
N ASN A 502 5.50 -22.46 -1.22
CA ASN A 502 5.14 -23.86 -1.43
C ASN A 502 5.93 -24.85 -0.55
N ARG A 503 6.94 -24.40 0.20
CA ARG A 503 7.79 -25.29 1.00
C ARG A 503 7.02 -26.13 2.03
N ASP A 504 5.89 -25.63 2.54
CA ASP A 504 5.06 -26.33 3.53
C ASP A 504 3.90 -27.13 2.90
N ALA A 505 3.73 -27.05 1.57
CA ALA A 505 2.67 -27.73 0.86
C ALA A 505 3.15 -29.11 0.41
N GLY A 506 2.64 -30.16 1.05
CA GLY A 506 2.87 -31.56 0.66
C GLY A 506 4.34 -32.04 0.74
N PRO A 507 4.54 -33.35 0.57
CA PRO A 507 5.88 -33.94 0.58
C PRO A 507 6.68 -33.61 -0.69
N SER A 508 6.01 -33.46 -1.83
CA SER A 508 6.63 -33.32 -3.15
C SER A 508 6.04 -32.16 -3.98
N PHE A 509 6.85 -31.67 -4.90
CA PHE A 509 6.51 -30.75 -5.97
C PHE A 509 6.49 -31.51 -7.29
N THR A 510 5.33 -31.58 -7.93
CA THR A 510 5.15 -32.39 -9.14
C THR A 510 5.39 -31.56 -10.40
N VAL A 511 6.22 -32.08 -11.29
CA VAL A 511 6.43 -31.59 -12.65
C VAL A 511 5.98 -32.66 -13.64
N ARG A 512 5.09 -32.31 -14.57
CA ARG A 512 4.69 -33.20 -15.67
C ARG A 512 5.43 -32.80 -16.94
N ALA A 513 6.19 -33.71 -17.54
CA ALA A 513 6.80 -33.47 -18.85
C ALA A 513 5.74 -33.50 -19.96
N ALA A 514 5.96 -32.74 -21.03
CA ALA A 514 5.10 -32.77 -22.20
C ALA A 514 5.26 -34.08 -22.99
N ALA A 515 4.23 -34.45 -23.76
CA ALA A 515 4.34 -35.55 -24.73
C ALA A 515 5.47 -35.31 -25.73
N GLY A 516 6.11 -36.38 -26.20
CA GLY A 516 7.27 -36.30 -27.10
C GLY A 516 8.61 -36.18 -26.38
N TRP A 517 8.64 -36.25 -25.04
CA TRP A 517 9.86 -36.21 -24.24
C TRP A 517 10.90 -37.26 -24.68
N GLU A 518 10.45 -38.41 -25.16
CA GLU A 518 11.31 -39.51 -25.62
C GLU A 518 12.19 -39.13 -26.83
N GLN A 519 11.82 -38.07 -27.54
CA GLN A 519 12.56 -37.56 -28.71
C GLN A 519 13.69 -36.61 -28.30
N HIS A 520 13.78 -36.25 -27.01
CA HIS A 520 14.72 -35.27 -26.46
C HIS A 520 15.55 -35.90 -25.34
N SER A 521 16.33 -36.95 -25.67
CA SER A 521 17.07 -37.77 -24.70
C SER A 521 17.94 -36.97 -23.73
N GLU A 522 18.74 -36.00 -24.22
CA GLU A 522 19.58 -35.16 -23.35
C GLU A 522 18.77 -34.32 -22.36
N TRP A 523 17.66 -33.75 -22.82
CA TRP A 523 16.76 -32.96 -21.98
C TRP A 523 16.09 -33.85 -20.92
N THR A 524 15.58 -35.02 -21.32
CA THR A 524 14.95 -35.95 -20.39
C THR A 524 15.95 -36.49 -19.38
N MET A 525 17.15 -36.89 -19.80
CA MET A 525 18.21 -37.33 -18.88
C MET A 525 18.48 -36.27 -17.82
N ARG A 526 18.62 -35.00 -18.21
CA ARG A 526 18.81 -33.89 -17.27
C ARG A 526 17.63 -33.69 -16.31
N LEU A 527 16.39 -33.89 -16.76
CA LEU A 527 15.20 -33.86 -15.89
C LEU A 527 15.22 -35.01 -14.86
N LEU A 528 15.64 -36.21 -15.27
CA LEU A 528 15.76 -37.36 -14.38
C LEU A 528 16.91 -37.17 -13.37
N GLU A 529 18.04 -36.59 -13.80
CA GLU A 529 19.13 -36.19 -12.90
C GLU A 529 18.65 -35.24 -11.81
N LEU A 530 17.85 -34.23 -12.16
CA LEU A 530 17.24 -33.32 -11.19
C LEU A 530 16.32 -34.06 -10.20
N ALA A 531 15.51 -35.00 -10.68
CA ALA A 531 14.64 -35.80 -9.81
C ALA A 531 15.44 -36.62 -8.79
N GLY A 532 16.52 -37.26 -9.23
CA GLY A 532 17.40 -38.01 -8.33
C GLY A 532 18.17 -37.13 -7.35
N ALA A 533 18.53 -35.90 -7.73
CA ALA A 533 19.25 -34.96 -6.89
C ALA A 533 18.36 -34.24 -5.85
N HIS A 534 17.06 -34.13 -6.12
CA HIS A 534 16.12 -33.36 -5.29
C HIS A 534 14.97 -34.24 -4.78
N PRO A 535 15.02 -34.71 -3.52
CA PRO A 535 14.04 -35.65 -2.97
C PRO A 535 12.57 -35.19 -2.98
N ARG A 536 12.34 -33.88 -3.10
CA ARG A 536 11.00 -33.28 -3.18
C ARG A 536 10.51 -33.12 -4.62
N LEU A 537 11.32 -33.35 -5.64
CA LEU A 537 10.88 -33.25 -7.03
C LEU A 537 10.25 -34.58 -7.46
N ALA A 538 8.97 -34.56 -7.77
CA ALA A 538 8.27 -35.66 -8.42
C ALA A 538 8.14 -35.38 -9.91
N VAL A 539 8.63 -36.28 -10.76
CA VAL A 539 8.54 -36.17 -12.23
C VAL A 539 7.51 -37.14 -12.76
N SER A 540 6.56 -36.63 -13.54
CA SER A 540 5.56 -37.42 -14.25
C SER A 540 5.79 -37.35 -15.75
N LEU A 541 6.00 -38.50 -16.38
CA LEU A 541 6.17 -38.63 -17.83
C LEU A 541 4.90 -39.24 -18.44
N PRO A 542 4.30 -38.65 -19.49
CA PRO A 542 3.19 -39.28 -20.20
C PRO A 542 3.68 -40.54 -20.94
N PHE A 543 2.76 -41.48 -21.22
CA PHE A 543 3.07 -42.59 -22.11
C PHE A 543 3.49 -42.09 -23.49
N VAL A 544 4.49 -42.74 -24.08
CA VAL A 544 4.89 -42.49 -25.47
C VAL A 544 3.80 -42.94 -26.44
N THR A 545 3.86 -42.43 -27.68
CA THR A 545 2.86 -42.78 -28.70
C THR A 545 2.86 -44.29 -28.99
N ALA A 546 1.67 -44.89 -29.03
CA ALA A 546 1.43 -46.32 -29.28
C ALA A 546 2.05 -47.26 -28.23
N ASP A 547 2.12 -46.82 -26.97
CA ASP A 547 2.42 -47.70 -25.84
C ASP A 547 1.22 -48.59 -25.46
N ASP A 548 1.48 -49.65 -24.71
CA ASP A 548 0.42 -50.51 -24.15
C ASP A 548 -0.16 -49.92 -22.86
N ALA A 549 -1.23 -50.54 -22.33
CA ALA A 549 -1.90 -50.09 -21.12
C ALA A 549 -1.02 -50.16 -19.85
N HIS A 550 0.11 -50.87 -19.91
CA HIS A 550 1.06 -51.01 -18.81
C HIS A 550 2.28 -50.08 -18.98
N GLY A 551 2.36 -49.34 -20.09
CA GLY A 551 3.46 -48.43 -20.37
C GLY A 551 4.78 -49.13 -20.65
N THR A 552 4.76 -50.38 -21.15
CA THR A 552 5.97 -51.20 -21.32
C THR A 552 7.06 -50.50 -22.13
N ARG A 553 6.68 -49.79 -23.20
CA ARG A 553 7.64 -49.10 -24.06
C ARG A 553 8.22 -47.87 -23.36
N SER A 554 7.40 -47.08 -22.69
CA SER A 554 7.83 -45.92 -21.92
C SER A 554 8.76 -46.34 -20.79
N GLY A 555 8.43 -47.41 -20.05
CA GLY A 555 9.28 -47.95 -18.98
C GLY A 555 10.65 -48.41 -19.48
N ALA A 556 10.70 -49.06 -20.64
CA ALA A 556 11.96 -49.46 -21.27
C ALA A 556 12.84 -48.24 -21.66
N ILE A 557 12.23 -47.19 -22.21
CA ILE A 557 12.94 -45.96 -22.58
C ILE A 557 13.47 -45.27 -21.32
N VAL A 558 12.64 -45.08 -20.28
CA VAL A 558 13.07 -44.48 -19.01
C VAL A 558 14.20 -45.29 -18.39
N GLY A 559 14.08 -46.62 -18.34
CA GLY A 559 15.14 -47.49 -17.81
C GLY A 559 16.47 -47.34 -18.55
N ALA A 560 16.43 -47.21 -19.89
CA ALA A 560 17.63 -46.96 -20.68
C ALA A 560 18.24 -45.57 -20.42
N LEU A 561 17.41 -44.53 -20.28
CA LEU A 561 17.88 -43.17 -19.96
C LEU A 561 18.46 -43.09 -18.55
N LEU A 562 17.84 -43.73 -17.55
CA LEU A 562 18.37 -43.82 -16.18
C LEU A 562 19.73 -44.52 -16.15
N ALA A 563 19.86 -45.65 -16.85
CA ALA A 563 21.12 -46.36 -16.95
C ALA A 563 22.23 -45.50 -17.58
N ALA A 564 21.87 -44.67 -18.58
CA ALA A 564 22.83 -43.78 -19.25
C ALA A 564 23.38 -42.67 -18.31
N ILE A 565 22.61 -42.23 -17.32
CA ILE A 565 23.03 -41.26 -16.29
C ILE A 565 23.51 -41.94 -15.00
N GLY A 566 23.69 -43.26 -14.99
CA GLY A 566 24.17 -44.01 -13.83
C GLY A 566 23.16 -44.11 -12.67
N GLN A 567 21.88 -43.92 -12.92
CA GLN A 567 20.80 -44.09 -11.95
C GLN A 567 20.05 -45.42 -12.15
N THR A 568 19.38 -45.87 -11.10
CA THR A 568 18.52 -47.07 -11.07
C THR A 568 17.10 -46.68 -10.62
N PRO A 569 16.09 -47.55 -10.82
CA PRO A 569 14.74 -47.31 -10.30
C PRO A 569 14.67 -47.01 -8.79
N GLU A 570 15.66 -47.48 -8.01
CA GLU A 570 15.75 -47.25 -6.57
C GLU A 570 16.45 -45.94 -6.20
N THR A 571 17.18 -45.32 -7.14
CA THR A 571 18.03 -44.14 -6.90
C THR A 571 17.62 -42.92 -7.72
N CYS A 572 16.66 -43.07 -8.63
CA CYS A 572 16.21 -42.00 -9.53
C CYS A 572 15.24 -40.99 -8.90
N GLY A 573 14.89 -41.14 -7.62
CA GLY A 573 13.91 -40.30 -6.94
C GLY A 573 12.47 -40.68 -7.30
N ASP A 574 11.56 -39.71 -7.20
CA ASP A 574 10.12 -39.91 -7.45
C ASP A 574 9.82 -39.68 -8.95
N ILE A 575 9.87 -40.76 -9.74
CA ILE A 575 9.53 -40.74 -11.16
C ILE A 575 8.35 -41.67 -11.43
N SER A 576 7.33 -41.14 -12.09
CA SER A 576 6.15 -41.87 -12.53
C SER A 576 5.97 -41.78 -14.05
N VAL A 577 5.48 -42.86 -14.64
CA VAL A 577 5.17 -42.93 -16.08
C VAL A 577 3.70 -43.29 -16.24
N GLY A 578 2.96 -42.46 -16.98
CA GLY A 578 1.58 -42.76 -17.37
C GLY A 578 0.62 -41.56 -17.30
N PRO A 579 -0.68 -41.81 -16.97
CA PRO A 579 -1.68 -40.76 -16.92
C PRO A 579 -1.33 -39.70 -15.86
N PRO A 580 -1.94 -38.50 -15.93
CA PRO A 580 -1.75 -37.46 -14.92
C PRO A 580 -1.94 -38.02 -13.51
N PRO A 581 -0.96 -37.84 -12.60
CA PRO A 581 -1.12 -38.31 -11.24
C PRO A 581 -2.32 -37.60 -10.61
N ALA A 582 -3.12 -38.36 -9.85
CA ALA A 582 -4.23 -37.79 -9.08
C ALA A 582 -3.70 -36.65 -8.17
N PRO A 583 -4.49 -35.60 -7.91
CA PRO A 583 -4.09 -34.54 -6.99
C PRO A 583 -3.70 -35.14 -5.63
N ASP A 584 -2.44 -35.00 -5.25
CA ASP A 584 -1.86 -35.47 -3.99
C ASP A 584 -1.81 -34.35 -2.93
N GLY A 585 -2.36 -33.18 -3.24
CA GLY A 585 -2.37 -31.99 -2.39
C GLY A 585 -1.04 -31.23 -2.35
N GLY A 586 0.01 -31.72 -3.03
CA GLY A 586 1.30 -31.04 -3.17
C GLY A 586 1.29 -29.98 -4.28
N PRO A 587 2.25 -29.03 -4.26
CA PRO A 587 2.41 -28.02 -5.28
C PRO A 587 2.77 -28.67 -6.63
N ARG A 588 2.31 -28.07 -7.73
CA ARG A 588 2.56 -28.56 -9.08
C ARG A 588 2.95 -27.42 -9.99
N LEU A 589 3.86 -27.69 -10.92
CA LEU A 589 4.12 -26.76 -12.02
C LEU A 589 2.84 -26.67 -12.88
N ALA A 590 2.38 -25.45 -13.17
CA ALA A 590 1.22 -25.25 -14.01
C ALA A 590 1.50 -25.69 -15.45
N GLY A 591 0.67 -26.61 -15.97
CA GLY A 591 0.81 -27.15 -17.33
C GLY A 591 1.89 -28.22 -17.45
N GLU A 592 2.35 -28.44 -18.68
CA GLU A 592 3.39 -29.42 -18.99
C GLU A 592 4.73 -28.73 -19.25
N LEU A 593 5.80 -29.27 -18.65
CA LEU A 593 7.17 -28.85 -18.87
C LEU A 593 7.64 -29.37 -20.24
N ARG A 594 7.86 -28.44 -21.17
CA ARG A 594 8.28 -28.74 -22.54
C ARG A 594 9.81 -28.71 -22.68
N PRO A 595 10.38 -29.51 -23.61
CA PRO A 595 11.78 -29.40 -24.04
C PRO A 595 12.02 -28.05 -24.73
N ALA A 596 12.37 -27.03 -23.93
CA ALA A 596 12.67 -25.69 -24.39
C ALA A 596 13.96 -25.17 -23.75
N PRO A 597 14.73 -24.30 -24.42
CA PRO A 597 15.91 -23.67 -23.84
C PRO A 597 15.58 -22.99 -22.50
N GLY A 598 16.42 -23.22 -21.48
CA GLY A 598 16.25 -22.62 -20.15
C GLY A 598 15.17 -23.25 -19.26
N ALA A 599 14.35 -24.19 -19.75
CA ALA A 599 13.25 -24.76 -18.95
C ALA A 599 13.75 -25.54 -17.72
N LEU A 600 14.79 -26.37 -17.90
CA LEU A 600 15.41 -27.11 -16.80
C LEU A 600 16.33 -26.23 -15.95
N ASP A 601 16.87 -25.15 -16.52
CA ASP A 601 17.66 -24.17 -15.74
C ASP A 601 16.77 -23.43 -14.74
N ARG A 602 15.56 -23.02 -15.15
CA ARG A 602 14.56 -22.44 -14.24
C ARG A 602 14.11 -23.43 -13.17
N LEU A 603 13.85 -24.68 -13.55
CA LEU A 603 13.51 -25.73 -12.58
C LEU A 603 14.64 -25.98 -11.58
N ALA A 604 15.89 -26.09 -12.06
CA ALA A 604 17.05 -26.25 -11.20
C ALA A 604 17.25 -25.05 -10.27
N GLY A 605 17.07 -23.83 -10.78
CA GLY A 605 17.13 -22.61 -9.97
C GLY A 605 16.09 -22.59 -8.86
N LEU A 606 14.86 -23.01 -9.15
CA LEU A 606 13.82 -23.19 -8.14
C LEU A 606 14.21 -24.21 -7.06
N LEU A 607 14.66 -25.39 -7.47
CA LEU A 607 15.02 -26.47 -6.55
C LEU A 607 16.28 -26.16 -5.73
N ALA A 608 17.13 -25.26 -6.22
CA ALA A 608 18.30 -24.74 -5.53
C ALA A 608 17.98 -23.56 -4.59
N SER A 609 16.74 -23.07 -4.58
CA SER A 609 16.34 -21.97 -3.70
C SER A 609 16.64 -22.34 -2.23
N PRO A 610 17.29 -21.44 -1.46
CA PRO A 610 17.52 -21.67 -0.03
C PRO A 610 16.20 -21.73 0.76
N CYS A 611 15.08 -21.28 0.17
CA CYS A 611 13.76 -21.28 0.79
C CYS A 611 12.98 -22.58 0.56
N TRP A 612 13.51 -23.51 -0.26
CA TRP A 612 12.84 -24.75 -0.61
C TRP A 612 12.79 -25.78 0.54
N THR A 613 13.79 -25.75 1.41
CA THR A 613 13.85 -26.60 2.60
C THR A 613 13.08 -25.95 3.74
N PRO A 614 12.12 -26.66 4.38
CA PRO A 614 11.47 -26.15 5.59
C PRO A 614 12.53 -25.79 6.64
N PRO A 615 12.40 -24.64 7.33
CA PRO A 615 13.31 -24.32 8.43
C PRO A 615 13.25 -25.44 9.48
N ALA A 616 14.40 -25.76 10.08
CA ALA A 616 14.42 -26.67 11.23
C ALA A 616 13.46 -26.13 12.30
N PRO A 617 12.68 -26.98 13.00
CA PRO A 617 11.82 -26.52 14.08
C PRO A 617 12.67 -25.73 15.08
N PRO A 618 12.18 -24.59 15.59
CA PRO A 618 12.94 -23.79 16.53
C PRO A 618 13.36 -24.66 17.72
N GLU A 619 14.63 -24.59 18.12
CA GLU A 619 15.06 -25.18 19.39
C GLU A 619 14.13 -24.65 20.50
N PRO A 620 13.67 -25.51 21.42
CA PRO A 620 12.78 -25.08 22.49
C PRO A 620 13.47 -23.94 23.25
N MET A 621 12.83 -22.76 23.24
CA MET A 621 13.31 -21.61 23.99
C MET A 621 13.58 -22.02 25.44
N PRO A 622 14.74 -21.64 26.04
CA PRO A 622 14.92 -21.81 27.47
C PRO A 622 13.78 -21.08 28.19
N ALA A 623 13.16 -21.78 29.14
CA ALA A 623 12.01 -21.28 29.89
C ALA A 623 12.30 -19.86 30.39
N ARG A 624 11.45 -18.89 30.00
CA ARG A 624 11.52 -17.52 30.52
C ARG A 624 11.50 -17.58 32.04
N ALA A 625 12.51 -16.98 32.67
CA ALA A 625 12.49 -16.76 34.11
C ALA A 625 11.19 -16.01 34.48
N PRO A 626 10.51 -16.39 35.57
CA PRO A 626 9.26 -15.77 35.97
C PRO A 626 9.46 -14.27 36.19
N VAL A 627 8.55 -13.49 35.62
CA VAL A 627 8.45 -12.04 35.83
C VAL A 627 8.25 -11.79 37.32
N PRO A 628 9.04 -10.93 37.99
CA PRO A 628 8.79 -10.60 39.38
C PRO A 628 7.44 -9.89 39.49
N THR A 629 6.55 -10.48 40.27
CA THR A 629 5.24 -9.93 40.63
C THR A 629 5.41 -8.54 41.25
N ALA A 630 4.67 -7.55 40.72
CA ALA A 630 4.61 -6.21 41.27
C ALA A 630 4.19 -6.22 42.76
N PRO A 631 4.75 -5.37 43.61
CA PRO A 631 4.37 -5.32 45.02
C PRO A 631 2.95 -4.79 45.17
N GLU A 632 2.13 -5.49 45.96
CA GLU A 632 0.79 -5.07 46.35
C GLU A 632 0.82 -3.69 47.03
N LEU A 633 0.06 -2.74 46.48
CA LEU A 633 -0.26 -1.48 47.13
C LEU A 633 -1.17 -1.76 48.32
N SER A 634 -0.59 -1.81 49.52
CA SER A 634 -1.34 -1.86 50.76
C SER A 634 -2.06 -0.54 51.00
N SER A 635 -3.34 -0.66 51.34
CA SER A 635 -4.24 0.43 51.69
C SER A 635 -3.75 1.21 52.91
N VAL A 636 -3.44 2.49 52.73
CA VAL A 636 -3.29 3.45 53.84
C VAL A 636 -4.69 3.90 54.26
N ARG A 637 -5.15 3.42 55.41
CA ARG A 637 -6.29 4.00 56.14
C ARG A 637 -5.82 5.20 56.95
N SER A 638 -6.62 6.25 56.87
CA SER A 638 -6.61 7.46 57.70
C SER A 638 -6.44 7.21 59.20
N ARG A 639 -5.54 7.98 59.82
CA ARG A 639 -5.79 8.72 61.06
C ARG A 639 -5.10 10.08 60.98
#